data_AF-A0A917T2Q9-F1
#
_entry.id   AF-A0A917T2Q9-F1
#
_cell.length_a   1.000
_cell.length_b   1.000
_cell.length_c   1.000
_cell.angle_alpha   90.00
_cell.angle_beta   90.00
_cell.angle_gamma   90.00
#
_symmetry.space_group_name_H-M   'P 1'
#
loop_
_entity.id
_entity.type
_entity.pdbx_description
1 polymer ?
#
loop_
_entity_poly.entity_id
_entity_poly.type
_entity_poly.pdbx_seq_one_letter_code
_entity_poly.pdbx_strand_id
1 'polypeptide(L)' 'MSDHVVPQGGGDPDHGHRCPGEGVPMSRLTVTTLAGWPHRLAPQGLTADLGRMPTRPASGVVLLPE' A
#
# COMPACT_ATOMS: atom_id res chain seq x y z
N MET A 1 17.74 -18.59 6.53
CA MET A 1 16.70 -18.35 5.51
C MET A 1 15.42 -18.07 6.29
N SER A 2 15.06 -16.80 6.47
CA SER A 2 13.93 -16.41 7.32
C SER A 2 12.65 -16.39 6.48
N ASP A 3 11.60 -17.05 6.97
CA ASP A 3 10.37 -17.37 6.25
C ASP A 3 9.58 -16.14 5.76
N HIS A 4 9.52 -16.06 4.42
CA HIS A 4 8.52 -15.47 3.52
C HIS A 4 7.94 -14.05 3.73
N VAL A 5 8.34 -13.14 2.83
CA VAL A 5 7.52 -12.01 2.32
C VAL A 5 7.76 -11.89 0.80
N VAL A 6 6.74 -12.11 -0.06
CA VAL A 6 6.84 -12.04 -1.56
C VAL A 6 5.79 -11.14 -2.26
N PRO A 7 5.38 -9.96 -1.73
CA PRO A 7 4.50 -9.03 -2.44
C PRO A 7 5.22 -8.24 -3.56
N GLN A 8 6.55 -8.24 -3.58
CA GLN A 8 7.39 -7.56 -4.58
C GLN A 8 8.46 -8.52 -5.14
N GLY A 9 8.15 -9.81 -5.20
CA GLY A 9 9.13 -10.85 -5.53
C GLY A 9 9.95 -11.28 -4.32
N GLY A 10 10.72 -12.35 -4.48
CA GLY A 10 11.50 -12.98 -3.41
C GLY A 10 12.89 -13.38 -3.90
N GLY A 11 13.68 -13.98 -3.02
CA GLY A 11 15.05 -14.39 -3.31
C GLY A 11 16.08 -13.28 -3.08
N ASP A 12 17.28 -13.49 -3.58
CA ASP A 12 18.39 -12.54 -3.46
C ASP A 12 18.22 -11.38 -4.46
N PRO A 13 18.21 -10.10 -4.03
CA PRO A 13 18.11 -8.96 -4.93
C PRO A 13 19.29 -8.81 -5.90
N ASP A 14 20.50 -9.26 -5.54
CA ASP A 14 21.69 -9.10 -6.38
C ASP A 14 21.80 -10.20 -7.44
N HIS A 15 21.13 -11.33 -7.22
CA HIS A 15 21.26 -12.55 -8.04
C HIS A 15 19.92 -13.06 -8.59
N GLY A 16 18.88 -12.21 -8.62
CA GLY A 16 17.53 -12.61 -9.03
C GLY A 16 16.67 -11.46 -9.58
N HIS A 17 15.37 -11.72 -9.72
CA HIS A 17 14.37 -10.75 -10.23
C HIS A 17 13.49 -10.16 -9.13
N ARG A 18 13.99 -10.14 -7.90
CA ARG A 18 13.33 -9.42 -6.81
C ARG A 18 13.17 -7.95 -7.20
N CYS A 19 12.02 -7.34 -6.89
CA CYS A 19 11.77 -5.96 -7.29
C CYS A 19 12.86 -5.04 -6.74
N PRO A 20 13.59 -4.30 -7.60
CA PRO A 20 14.60 -3.35 -7.14
C PRO A 20 13.97 -2.18 -6.35
N GLY A 21 12.65 -2.01 -6.45
CA GLY A 21 11.87 -1.02 -5.74
C GLY A 21 11.44 -1.38 -4.31
N GLU A 22 11.64 -2.62 -3.84
CA GLU A 22 11.17 -3.07 -2.51
C GLU A 22 11.77 -2.25 -1.35
N GLY A 23 13.00 -1.74 -1.51
CA GLY A 23 13.66 -0.87 -0.54
C GLY A 23 13.25 0.61 -0.62
N VAL A 24 12.42 1.00 -1.59
CA VAL A 24 12.05 2.40 -1.79
C VAL A 24 11.03 2.83 -0.71
N PRO A 25 11.28 3.92 0.04
CA PRO A 25 10.47 4.30 1.20
C PRO A 25 9.12 4.95 0.85
N MET A 26 8.67 4.93 -0.41
CA MET A 26 7.47 5.65 -0.87
C MET A 26 6.22 5.39 0.00
N SER A 27 6.01 4.15 0.43
CA SER A 27 4.89 3.79 1.32
C SER A 27 4.99 4.37 2.73
N ARG A 28 6.20 4.63 3.23
CA ARG A 28 6.42 5.29 4.53
C ARG A 28 6.18 6.80 4.45
N LEU A 29 6.52 7.44 3.33
CA LEU A 29 6.30 8.88 3.13
C LEU A 29 4.81 9.24 3.06
N THR A 30 3.98 8.39 2.45
CA THR A 30 2.54 8.66 2.33
C THR A 30 1.81 8.53 3.68
N VAL A 31 2.11 7.50 4.46
CA VAL A 31 1.48 7.26 5.78
C VAL A 31 1.82 8.37 6.78
N THR A 32 3.10 8.78 6.83
CA THR A 32 3.54 9.85 7.74
C THR A 32 2.91 11.19 7.38
N THR A 33 2.80 11.51 6.09
CA THR A 33 2.14 12.74 5.62
C THR A 33 0.66 12.75 5.98
N LEU A 34 -0.05 11.64 5.73
CA LEU A 34 -1.48 11.53 6.06
C LEU A 34 -1.73 11.62 7.57
N ALA A 35 -0.87 11.00 8.40
CA ALA A 35 -1.02 11.03 9.86
C ALA A 35 -0.89 12.43 10.46
N GLY A 36 -0.17 13.35 9.80
CA GLY A 36 0.01 14.74 10.24
C GLY A 36 -1.04 15.72 9.72
N TRP A 37 -1.91 15.32 8.81
CA TRP A 37 -2.90 16.20 8.18
C TRP A 37 -4.27 16.07 8.88
N PRO A 38 -4.91 17.15 9.34
CA PRO A 38 -6.26 17.07 9.92
C PRO A 38 -7.28 16.73 8.83
N HIS A 39 -7.90 15.56 8.96
CA HIS A 39 -8.94 15.07 8.05
C HIS A 39 -9.91 14.14 8.77
N ARG A 40 -11.13 14.02 8.24
CA ARG A 40 -12.12 13.02 8.67
C ARG A 40 -12.45 12.03 7.55
N LEU A 41 -12.79 10.81 7.95
CA LEU A 41 -13.29 9.77 7.04
C LEU A 41 -14.81 9.81 7.01
N ALA A 42 -15.39 10.33 5.92
CA ALA A 42 -16.84 10.31 5.74
C ALA A 42 -17.37 8.87 5.59
N PRO A 43 -18.63 8.59 5.94
CA PRO A 43 -19.27 7.31 5.63
C PRO A 43 -19.18 7.01 4.13
N GLN A 44 -18.57 5.88 3.78
CA GLN A 44 -18.32 5.49 2.38
C GLN A 44 -18.10 3.98 2.26
N GLY A 45 -18.17 3.44 1.04
CA GLY A 45 -17.89 2.03 0.76
C GLY A 45 -16.40 1.73 0.76
N LEU A 46 -15.92 0.98 1.76
CA LEU A 46 -14.50 0.61 1.90
C LEU A 46 -14.21 -0.85 1.52
N THR A 47 -15.20 -1.60 1.05
CA THR A 47 -15.03 -2.99 0.61
C THR A 47 -13.99 -3.07 -0.51
N ALA A 48 -13.07 -4.03 -0.37
CA ALA A 48 -12.06 -4.37 -1.36
C ALA A 48 -12.50 -5.63 -2.11
N ASP A 49 -12.77 -5.49 -3.41
CA ASP A 49 -13.15 -6.61 -4.27
C ASP A 49 -11.90 -7.39 -4.73
N LEU A 50 -11.76 -8.64 -4.27
CA LEU A 50 -10.66 -9.53 -4.63
C LEU A 50 -10.78 -10.09 -6.06
N GLY A 51 -11.95 -9.99 -6.70
CA GLY A 51 -12.14 -10.31 -8.12
C GLY A 51 -11.59 -9.23 -9.07
N ARG A 52 -11.27 -8.05 -8.55
CA ARG A 52 -10.68 -6.94 -9.29
C ARG A 52 -9.17 -6.83 -9.04
N MET A 53 -8.38 -6.75 -10.11
CA MET A 53 -6.95 -6.45 -10.04
C MET A 53 -6.58 -5.17 -10.84
N PRO A 54 -5.80 -4.23 -10.26
CA PRO A 54 -5.34 -4.20 -8.86
C PRO A 54 -6.51 -3.96 -7.90
N THR A 55 -6.47 -4.58 -6.72
CA THR A 55 -7.53 -4.41 -5.72
C THR A 55 -7.48 -3.00 -5.12
N ARG A 56 -8.65 -2.38 -4.91
CA ARG A 56 -8.79 -1.11 -4.17
C ARG A 56 -10.15 -1.03 -3.48
N PRO A 57 -10.31 -0.22 -2.41
CA PRO A 57 -11.61 0.08 -1.85
C PRO A 57 -12.57 0.66 -2.90
N ALA A 58 -13.85 0.29 -2.85
CA ALA A 58 -14.85 0.73 -3.83
C ALA A 58 -14.92 2.26 -4.02
N SER A 59 -14.80 3.01 -2.93
CA SER A 59 -14.77 4.47 -2.92
C SER A 59 -13.43 5.10 -3.30
N GLY A 60 -12.34 4.33 -3.30
CA GLY A 60 -10.99 4.87 -3.48
C GLY A 60 -10.42 5.66 -2.28
N VAL A 61 -11.08 5.61 -1.11
CA VAL A 61 -10.72 6.35 0.12
C VAL A 61 -10.83 7.87 -0.05
N VAL A 62 -11.98 8.42 0.29
CA VAL A 62 -12.26 9.86 0.32
C VAL A 62 -12.01 10.40 1.72
N LEU A 63 -11.07 11.34 1.83
CA LEU A 63 -10.81 12.11 3.04
C LEU A 63 -11.41 13.50 2.87
N LEU A 64 -12.12 13.97 3.88
CA LEU A 64 -12.59 15.35 3.95
C LEU A 64 -11.69 16.13 4.91
N PRO A 65 -11.44 17.43 4.68
CA PRO A 65 -10.86 18.27 5.72
C PRO A 65 -11.75 18.21 6.97
N GLU A 66 -11.14 18.27 8.16
CA GLU A 66 -11.89 18.51 9.40
C GLU A 66 -12.67 19.81 9.33
#